data_AF-A0A3D4B8E2-F1
#
_entry.id   AF-A0A3D4B8E2-F1
#
_cell.length_a   1.000
_cell.length_b   1.000
_cell.length_c   1.000
_cell.angle_alpha   90.00
_cell.angle_beta   90.00
_cell.angle_gamma   90.00
#
_symmetry.space_group_name_H-M   'P 1'
#
loop_
_entity.id
_entity.type
_entity.pdbx_description
1 polymer ?
#
loop_
_entity_poly.entity_id
_entity_poly.type
_entity_poly.pdbx_seq_one_letter_code
_entity_poly.pdbx_strand_id
1 'polypeptide(L)'
;LHALGMVRGRFTPLHVWGPSAKEERLGTAAFGEAFNNMMAWDIESRMGVVNFGEGNQAVFHEFDYAAPVKTVYKENGVKITAFPALHCLDGPNSYRLDWNGLSFVFLGDGKPSTFIVDNGQNADVLIHEAFVPAPFYAQKTHLPLQVASNIANGAHCPPRSAGKIFDLTRPRLAVLYHLMLSEDLLVPILDDLRVTYDGPVALAQDLMVLNVTKDRITQRKAVLPDLAWPAPAHHAATDTRPPMNPNKLATLSPFLQEAEIPVEGVDTEIKG
;
A
#
# COMPACT_ATOMS: atom_id res chain seq x y z
N LEU A 1 -3.53 -8.57 16.71
CA LEU A 1 -3.67 -7.16 16.33
C LEU A 1 -2.37 -6.44 16.74
N HIS A 2 -1.74 -5.73 15.80
CA HIS A 2 -0.38 -5.18 15.87
C HIS A 2 -0.31 -3.88 15.05
N ALA A 3 -1.38 -3.08 15.07
CA ALA A 3 -1.69 -2.16 13.96
C ALA A 3 -0.57 -1.19 13.59
N LEU A 4 0.26 -0.81 14.56
CA LEU A 4 1.36 0.13 14.37
C LEU A 4 2.73 -0.50 14.60
N GLY A 5 2.86 -1.82 14.69
CA GLY A 5 4.16 -2.52 14.78
C GLY A 5 4.96 -2.27 16.07
N MET A 6 4.39 -1.62 17.08
CA MET A 6 5.04 -1.29 18.35
C MET A 6 5.63 -2.52 19.08
N VAL A 7 4.93 -3.66 19.04
CA VAL A 7 5.39 -4.94 19.62
C VAL A 7 6.60 -5.50 18.87
N ARG A 8 6.80 -5.08 17.62
CA ARG A 8 7.88 -5.53 16.74
C ARG A 8 9.02 -4.52 16.63
N GLY A 9 9.06 -3.54 17.53
CA GLY A 9 10.20 -2.64 17.68
C GLY A 9 10.13 -1.36 16.86
N ARG A 10 8.96 -0.96 16.35
CA ARG A 10 8.78 0.41 15.85
C ARG A 10 8.67 1.35 17.05
N PHE A 11 9.53 2.37 17.11
CA PHE A 11 9.53 3.35 18.20
C PHE A 11 9.28 4.81 17.76
N THR A 12 9.10 5.03 16.45
CA THR A 12 8.70 6.29 15.84
C THR A 12 7.31 6.15 15.21
N PRO A 13 6.58 7.26 14.99
CA PRO A 13 5.25 7.19 14.38
C PRO A 13 5.24 6.53 13.01
N LEU A 14 4.14 5.86 12.67
CA LEU A 14 3.83 5.50 11.30
C LEU A 14 3.36 6.76 10.56
N HIS A 15 3.98 7.10 9.44
CA HIS A 15 3.51 8.20 8.61
C HIS A 15 2.75 7.68 7.40
N VAL A 16 1.56 8.22 7.17
CA VAL A 16 0.67 7.87 6.07
C VAL A 16 0.38 9.12 5.27
N TRP A 17 0.64 9.10 3.96
CA TRP A 17 0.30 10.18 3.06
C TRP A 17 -0.86 9.74 2.19
N GLY A 18 -1.89 10.57 2.11
CA GLY A 18 -3.05 10.25 1.29
C GLY A 18 -3.86 11.50 0.94
N PRO A 19 -4.70 11.39 -0.10
CA PRO A 19 -5.50 12.50 -0.54
C PRO A 19 -6.69 12.75 0.40
N SER A 20 -7.22 13.98 0.35
CA SER A 20 -8.58 14.27 0.78
C SER A 20 -9.58 13.64 -0.18
N ALA A 21 -10.86 13.97 -0.04
CA ALA A 21 -11.90 13.60 -0.97
C ALA A 21 -12.86 14.78 -1.13
N LYS A 22 -13.85 14.64 -2.01
CA LYS A 22 -14.90 15.65 -2.17
C LYS A 22 -15.68 15.91 -0.87
N GLU A 23 -15.91 14.87 -0.07
CA GLU A 23 -16.48 14.98 1.27
C GLU A 23 -15.41 14.66 2.30
N GLU A 24 -15.26 15.50 3.33
CA GLU A 24 -14.25 15.36 4.39
C GLU A 24 -14.25 13.97 5.04
N ARG A 25 -15.45 13.41 5.31
CA ARG A 25 -15.61 12.08 5.91
C ARG A 25 -15.03 10.92 5.08
N LEU A 26 -14.69 11.17 3.81
CA LEU A 26 -14.11 10.18 2.89
C LEU A 26 -12.58 10.37 2.72
N GLY A 27 -12.00 11.41 3.34
CA GLY A 27 -10.58 11.73 3.24
C GLY A 27 -9.68 10.88 4.14
N THR A 28 -8.37 11.02 3.92
CA THR A 28 -7.32 10.37 4.70
C THR A 28 -7.31 10.81 6.17
N ALA A 29 -7.66 12.06 6.46
CA ALA A 29 -7.75 12.56 7.84
C ALA A 29 -8.89 11.86 8.60
N ALA A 30 -10.08 11.80 8.01
CA ALA A 30 -11.22 11.09 8.60
C ALA A 30 -10.95 9.58 8.76
N PHE A 31 -10.27 8.95 7.80
CA PHE A 31 -9.78 7.58 7.96
C PHE A 31 -8.83 7.45 9.16
N GLY A 32 -7.91 8.40 9.35
CA GLY A 32 -6.98 8.38 10.47
C GLY A 32 -7.65 8.48 11.84
N GLU A 33 -8.65 9.34 11.98
CA GLU A 33 -9.46 9.43 13.20
C GLU A 33 -10.21 8.12 13.47
N ALA A 34 -10.88 7.57 12.46
CA ALA A 34 -11.61 6.31 12.58
C ALA A 34 -10.67 5.14 12.91
N PHE A 35 -9.48 5.11 12.30
CA PHE A 35 -8.46 4.12 12.58
C PHE A 35 -8.01 4.19 14.04
N ASN A 36 -7.71 5.38 14.57
CA ASN A 36 -7.30 5.54 15.96
C ASN A 36 -8.39 5.07 16.94
N ASN A 37 -9.65 5.40 16.68
CA ASN A 37 -10.78 4.95 17.49
C ASN A 37 -10.98 3.43 17.43
N MET A 38 -10.89 2.84 16.24
CA MET A 38 -10.97 1.39 16.05
C MET A 38 -9.84 0.67 16.79
N MET A 39 -8.65 1.25 16.81
CA MET A 39 -7.45 0.67 17.39
C MET A 39 -7.26 0.97 18.89
N ALA A 40 -8.15 1.75 19.51
CA ALA A 40 -8.00 2.26 20.88
C ALA A 40 -7.62 1.17 21.88
N TRP A 41 -8.38 0.06 21.93
CA TRP A 41 -8.09 -1.03 22.87
C TRP A 41 -6.72 -1.70 22.63
N ASP A 42 -6.33 -1.94 21.37
CA ASP A 42 -5.03 -2.55 21.03
C ASP A 42 -3.86 -1.61 21.38
N ILE A 43 -4.05 -0.31 21.23
CA ILE A 43 -3.05 0.69 21.59
C ILE A 43 -2.95 0.79 23.12
N GLU A 44 -4.08 1.01 23.80
CA GLU A 44 -4.14 1.21 25.25
C GLU A 44 -3.65 -0.01 26.04
N SER A 45 -4.06 -1.22 25.65
CA SER A 45 -3.64 -2.47 26.32
C SER A 45 -2.14 -2.76 26.24
N ARG A 46 -1.39 -2.02 25.39
CA ARG A 46 0.07 -2.17 25.23
C ARG A 46 0.87 -1.05 25.88
N MET A 47 0.19 0.00 26.33
CA MET A 47 0.83 1.10 27.03
C MET A 47 1.52 0.57 28.28
N GLY A 48 2.81 0.91 28.47
CA GLY A 48 3.61 0.42 29.59
C GLY A 48 4.08 -1.04 29.51
N VAL A 49 3.68 -1.82 28.49
CA VAL A 49 4.06 -3.24 28.33
C VAL A 49 5.22 -3.41 27.33
N VAL A 50 5.37 -2.50 26.37
CA VAL A 50 6.43 -2.56 25.35
C VAL A 50 7.19 -1.25 25.21
N ASN A 51 8.45 -1.32 24.80
CA ASN A 51 9.30 -0.15 24.51
C ASN A 51 8.98 0.41 23.12
N PHE A 52 7.97 1.29 23.06
CA PHE A 52 7.49 1.82 21.79
C PHE A 52 7.69 3.32 21.58
N GLY A 53 8.12 4.12 22.56
CA GLY A 53 8.26 5.57 22.35
C GLY A 53 6.99 6.21 21.79
N GLU A 54 7.05 6.65 20.53
CA GLU A 54 5.92 7.19 19.76
C GLU A 54 5.41 6.23 18.65
N GLY A 55 5.92 5.00 18.61
CA GLY A 55 5.51 3.95 17.67
C GLY A 55 4.10 3.41 17.87
N ASN A 56 3.37 3.92 18.86
CA ASN A 56 1.93 3.74 19.02
C ASN A 56 1.11 4.81 18.28
N GLN A 57 1.74 5.73 17.56
CA GLN A 57 1.08 6.80 16.82
C GLN A 57 1.11 6.53 15.31
N ALA A 58 0.06 7.00 14.64
CA ALA A 58 0.04 7.21 13.20
C ALA A 58 -0.20 8.69 12.90
N VAL A 59 0.61 9.25 12.01
CA VAL A 59 0.48 10.64 11.53
C VAL A 59 -0.02 10.59 10.09
N PHE A 60 -1.23 11.10 9.89
CA PHE A 60 -1.89 11.16 8.60
C PHE A 60 -1.65 12.52 7.96
N HIS A 61 -0.91 12.53 6.86
CA HIS A 61 -0.58 13.71 6.06
C HIS A 61 -1.56 13.78 4.90
N GLU A 62 -2.67 14.49 5.11
CA GLU A 62 -3.67 14.71 4.07
C GLU A 62 -3.26 15.85 3.12
N PHE A 63 -3.52 15.68 1.82
CA PHE A 63 -3.35 16.71 0.81
C PHE A 63 -4.58 16.80 -0.11
N ASP A 64 -4.79 17.96 -0.74
CA ASP A 64 -5.92 18.17 -1.66
C ASP A 64 -5.90 17.19 -2.84
N TYR A 65 -6.94 16.38 -2.97
CA TYR A 65 -7.07 15.36 -4.03
C TYR A 65 -7.15 15.95 -5.44
N ALA A 66 -7.60 17.20 -5.57
CA ALA A 66 -7.79 17.88 -6.84
C ALA A 66 -6.54 18.67 -7.28
N ALA A 67 -5.49 18.72 -6.46
CA ALA A 67 -4.25 19.39 -6.82
C ALA A 67 -3.64 18.74 -8.08
N PRO A 68 -3.35 19.49 -9.16
CA PRO A 68 -2.88 18.90 -10.42
C PRO A 68 -1.64 18.03 -10.26
N VAL A 69 -0.64 18.53 -9.51
CA VAL A 69 0.53 17.78 -9.05
C VAL A 69 0.98 18.36 -7.71
N LYS A 70 1.07 17.53 -6.67
CA LYS A 70 1.49 17.93 -5.32
C LYS A 70 2.74 17.16 -4.91
N THR A 71 3.80 17.84 -4.48
CA THR A 71 4.90 17.17 -3.77
C THR A 71 4.40 16.81 -2.37
N VAL A 72 4.34 15.51 -2.06
CA VAL A 72 3.81 14.97 -0.79
C VAL A 72 4.93 14.49 0.13
N TYR A 73 6.08 14.13 -0.43
CA TYR A 73 7.28 13.78 0.33
C TYR A 73 8.53 14.31 -0.37
N LYS A 74 9.46 14.88 0.40
CA LYS A 74 10.74 15.34 -0.12
C LYS A 74 11.81 15.34 0.96
N GLU A 75 12.68 14.34 0.94
CA GLU A 75 13.76 14.18 1.90
C GLU A 75 14.86 13.29 1.31
N ASN A 76 16.13 13.50 1.70
CA ASN A 76 17.25 12.62 1.32
C ASN A 76 17.36 12.34 -0.20
N GLY A 77 17.03 13.35 -1.01
CA GLY A 77 17.01 13.27 -2.48
C GLY A 77 15.80 12.55 -3.08
N VAL A 78 14.96 11.91 -2.26
CA VAL A 78 13.69 11.32 -2.68
C VAL A 78 12.67 12.43 -2.86
N LYS A 79 11.93 12.40 -3.96
CA LYS A 79 10.75 13.24 -4.18
C LYS A 79 9.59 12.36 -4.57
N ILE A 80 8.47 12.46 -3.85
CA ILE A 80 7.22 11.83 -4.22
C ILE A 80 6.21 12.92 -4.54
N THR A 81 5.60 12.82 -5.73
CA THR A 81 4.50 13.66 -6.16
C THR A 81 3.22 12.85 -6.29
N ALA A 82 2.11 13.38 -5.81
CA ALA A 82 0.77 12.85 -6.04
C ALA A 82 0.05 13.64 -7.14
N PHE A 83 -0.82 12.97 -7.89
CA PHE A 83 -1.68 13.57 -8.92
C PHE A 83 -3.00 12.78 -9.05
N PRO A 84 -4.10 13.39 -9.54
CA PRO A 84 -5.42 12.76 -9.49
C PRO A 84 -5.53 11.47 -10.32
N ALA A 85 -6.33 10.53 -9.84
CA ALA A 85 -6.73 9.31 -10.56
C ALA A 85 -8.26 9.24 -10.73
N LEU A 86 -8.72 8.57 -11.78
CA LEU A 86 -10.14 8.45 -12.09
C LEU A 86 -10.67 7.11 -11.60
N HIS A 87 -11.20 7.05 -10.38
CA HIS A 87 -11.70 5.79 -9.81
C HIS A 87 -12.89 5.99 -8.88
N CYS A 88 -14.05 5.41 -9.24
CA CYS A 88 -15.31 5.44 -8.49
C CYS A 88 -15.85 6.83 -8.11
N LEU A 89 -15.25 7.50 -7.12
CA LEU A 89 -15.62 8.81 -6.59
C LEU A 89 -14.37 9.70 -6.44
N ASP A 90 -14.57 10.99 -6.25
CA ASP A 90 -13.51 11.98 -6.06
C ASP A 90 -12.67 11.69 -4.81
N GLY A 91 -11.35 11.52 -4.99
CA GLY A 91 -10.39 11.23 -3.91
C GLY A 91 -9.12 10.50 -4.38
N PRO A 92 -9.22 9.42 -5.17
CA PRO A 92 -8.06 8.62 -5.57
C PRO A 92 -6.97 9.44 -6.27
N ASN A 93 -5.73 9.19 -5.88
CA ASN A 93 -4.54 9.82 -6.43
C ASN A 93 -3.49 8.75 -6.75
N SER A 94 -2.74 9.00 -7.80
CA SER A 94 -1.55 8.27 -8.21
C SER A 94 -0.30 8.93 -7.66
N TYR A 95 0.81 8.21 -7.67
CA TYR A 95 2.09 8.67 -7.13
C TYR A 95 3.22 8.46 -8.14
N ARG A 96 4.14 9.43 -8.18
CA ARG A 96 5.43 9.32 -8.84
C ARG A 96 6.54 9.55 -7.82
N LEU A 97 7.48 8.63 -7.76
CA LEU A 97 8.72 8.73 -7.00
C LEU A 97 9.86 9.00 -7.98
N ASP A 98 10.64 10.05 -7.74
CA ASP A 98 11.92 10.30 -8.41
C ASP A 98 13.04 10.29 -7.36
N TRP A 99 14.10 9.53 -7.62
CA TRP A 99 15.27 9.40 -6.73
C TRP A 99 16.52 8.95 -7.48
N ASN A 100 17.65 9.64 -7.27
CA ASN A 100 18.95 9.28 -7.87
C ASN A 100 18.95 9.06 -9.40
N GLY A 101 18.09 9.79 -10.11
CA GLY A 101 17.92 9.69 -11.56
C GLY A 101 17.14 8.44 -12.02
N LEU A 102 16.44 7.78 -11.09
CA LEU A 102 15.46 6.75 -11.37
C LEU A 102 14.06 7.23 -10.96
N SER A 103 13.04 6.61 -11.53
CA SER A 103 11.64 7.01 -11.44
C SER A 103 10.71 5.80 -11.40
N PHE A 104 9.69 5.91 -10.55
CA PHE A 104 8.67 4.89 -10.35
C PHE A 104 7.30 5.57 -10.30
N VAL A 105 6.36 5.08 -11.09
CA VAL A 105 4.99 5.62 -11.13
C VAL A 105 4.01 4.51 -10.75
N PHE A 106 3.14 4.81 -9.81
CA PHE A 106 2.09 3.92 -9.32
C PHE A 106 0.75 4.60 -9.48
N LEU A 107 -0.10 4.07 -10.36
CA LEU A 107 -1.46 4.60 -10.56
C LEU A 107 -2.30 4.50 -9.28
N GLY A 108 -2.15 3.41 -8.52
CA GLY A 108 -3.25 2.90 -7.71
C GLY A 108 -4.33 2.31 -8.62
N ASP A 109 -5.59 2.53 -8.27
CA ASP A 109 -6.74 2.10 -9.07
C ASP A 109 -7.27 3.26 -9.90
N GLY A 110 -7.67 2.97 -11.14
CA GLY A 110 -8.30 3.98 -11.97
C GLY A 110 -8.23 3.77 -13.47
N LYS A 111 -8.95 4.66 -14.16
CA LYS A 111 -9.08 4.68 -15.61
C LYS A 111 -7.95 5.43 -16.30
N PRO A 112 -7.73 5.16 -17.60
CA PRO A 112 -6.92 6.01 -18.46
C PRO A 112 -7.30 7.49 -18.33
N SER A 113 -6.30 8.35 -18.12
CA SER A 113 -6.49 9.79 -17.98
C SER A 113 -5.28 10.57 -18.46
N THR A 114 -5.46 11.85 -18.76
CA THR A 114 -4.33 12.74 -19.09
C THR A 114 -3.39 12.92 -17.89
N PHE A 115 -3.88 12.84 -16.65
CA PHE A 115 -3.05 12.99 -15.45
C PHE A 115 -1.90 11.97 -15.41
N ILE A 116 -2.18 10.67 -15.65
CA ILE A 116 -1.12 9.66 -15.69
C ILE A 116 -0.29 9.75 -16.97
N VAL A 117 -0.84 10.25 -18.08
CA VAL A 117 -0.03 10.50 -19.29
C VAL A 117 1.00 11.58 -19.00
N ASP A 118 0.59 12.72 -18.44
CA ASP A 118 1.47 13.86 -18.20
C ASP A 118 2.54 13.56 -17.14
N ASN A 119 2.17 12.81 -16.09
CA ASN A 119 3.07 12.50 -14.98
C ASN A 119 3.83 11.18 -15.16
N GLY A 120 3.37 10.29 -16.04
CA GLY A 120 3.97 8.97 -16.29
C GLY A 120 5.10 8.95 -17.32
N GLN A 121 5.36 10.08 -17.99
CA GLN A 121 6.33 10.16 -19.07
C GLN A 121 7.73 9.69 -18.62
N ASN A 122 8.32 8.82 -19.45
CA ASN A 122 9.71 8.33 -19.34
C ASN A 122 10.04 7.68 -17.99
N ALA A 123 9.06 7.10 -17.31
CA ALA A 123 9.30 6.40 -16.05
C ALA A 123 10.16 5.14 -16.26
N ASP A 124 11.01 4.79 -15.31
CA ASP A 124 11.73 3.51 -15.37
C ASP A 124 10.76 2.34 -15.17
N VAL A 125 9.85 2.48 -14.21
CA VAL A 125 8.77 1.53 -13.97
C VAL A 125 7.45 2.30 -13.84
N LEU A 126 6.44 1.89 -14.60
CA LEU A 126 5.07 2.40 -14.47
C LEU A 126 4.13 1.23 -14.19
N ILE A 127 3.54 1.23 -13.00
CA ILE A 127 2.53 0.27 -12.57
C ILE A 127 1.14 0.86 -12.80
N HIS A 128 0.33 0.13 -13.55
CA HIS A 128 -1.05 0.50 -13.87
C HIS A 128 -1.97 -0.67 -13.52
N GLU A 129 -3.14 -0.36 -12.97
CA GLU A 129 -4.24 -1.31 -12.86
C GLU A 129 -4.55 -1.92 -14.23
N ALA A 130 -4.81 -3.22 -14.28
CA ALA A 130 -5.62 -3.78 -15.34
C ALA A 130 -6.57 -4.81 -14.72
N PHE A 131 -7.85 -4.66 -14.99
CA PHE A 131 -8.87 -5.62 -14.60
C PHE A 131 -8.99 -6.72 -15.66
N VAL A 132 -9.45 -7.90 -15.26
CA VAL A 132 -9.69 -8.99 -16.22
C VAL A 132 -10.75 -8.57 -17.25
N PRO A 133 -10.61 -8.89 -18.55
CA PRO A 133 -11.62 -8.51 -19.53
C PRO A 133 -13.03 -9.01 -19.13
N ALA A 134 -14.03 -8.15 -19.26
CA ALA A 134 -15.37 -8.36 -18.69
C ALA A 134 -16.02 -9.73 -18.99
N PRO A 135 -15.92 -10.31 -20.20
CA PRO A 135 -16.48 -11.63 -20.48
C PRO A 135 -15.88 -12.75 -19.62
N PHE A 136 -14.56 -12.74 -19.42
CA PHE A 136 -13.88 -13.72 -18.57
C PHE A 136 -14.20 -13.51 -17.10
N TYR A 137 -14.31 -12.25 -16.67
CA TYR A 137 -14.74 -11.93 -15.31
C TYR A 137 -16.16 -12.44 -15.05
N ALA A 138 -17.12 -12.12 -15.93
CA ALA A 138 -18.51 -12.61 -15.85
C ALA A 138 -18.58 -14.14 -15.75
N GLN A 139 -17.79 -14.84 -16.57
CA GLN A 139 -17.74 -16.29 -16.58
C GLN A 139 -17.24 -16.87 -15.24
N LYS A 140 -16.14 -16.34 -14.70
CA LYS A 140 -15.52 -16.85 -13.47
C LYS A 140 -16.30 -16.50 -12.20
N THR A 141 -16.94 -15.34 -12.17
CA THR A 141 -17.71 -14.90 -10.99
C THR A 141 -19.20 -15.22 -11.10
N HIS A 142 -19.64 -15.79 -12.23
CA HIS A 142 -21.05 -16.02 -12.53
C HIS A 142 -21.93 -14.77 -12.45
N LEU A 143 -21.34 -13.60 -12.69
CA LEU A 143 -22.07 -12.33 -12.73
C LEU A 143 -22.69 -12.13 -14.12
N PRO A 144 -23.86 -11.45 -14.22
CA PRO A 144 -24.34 -10.98 -15.51
C PRO A 144 -23.29 -10.15 -16.22
N LEU A 145 -23.13 -10.33 -17.53
CA LEU A 145 -22.10 -9.64 -18.33
C LEU A 145 -22.17 -8.11 -18.18
N GLN A 146 -23.37 -7.56 -18.02
CA GLN A 146 -23.55 -6.12 -17.79
C GLN A 146 -22.91 -5.67 -16.48
N VAL A 147 -23.07 -6.43 -15.39
CA VAL A 147 -22.48 -6.12 -14.08
C VAL A 147 -20.97 -6.25 -14.16
N ALA A 148 -20.47 -7.32 -14.76
CA ALA A 148 -19.04 -7.52 -15.00
C ALA A 148 -18.42 -6.39 -15.83
N SER A 149 -19.14 -5.89 -16.84
CA SER A 149 -18.70 -4.76 -17.68
C SER A 149 -18.69 -3.44 -16.91
N ASN A 150 -19.69 -3.19 -16.06
CA ASN A 150 -19.70 -2.00 -15.20
C ASN A 150 -18.48 -1.99 -14.26
N ILE A 151 -18.07 -3.15 -13.74
CA ILE A 151 -16.88 -3.28 -12.90
C ILE A 151 -15.62 -3.10 -13.74
N ALA A 152 -15.38 -4.02 -14.69
CA ALA A 152 -14.13 -4.13 -15.43
C ALA A 152 -13.81 -2.93 -16.33
N ASN A 153 -14.83 -2.31 -16.93
CA ASN A 153 -14.65 -1.20 -17.87
C ASN A 153 -15.17 0.14 -17.29
N GLY A 154 -16.16 0.08 -16.40
CA GLY A 154 -16.85 1.25 -15.88
C GLY A 154 -16.27 1.81 -14.59
N ALA A 155 -15.70 1.00 -13.70
CA ALA A 155 -15.02 1.45 -12.48
C ALA A 155 -13.48 1.31 -12.60
N HIS A 156 -13.06 0.24 -13.26
CA HIS A 156 -11.67 -0.10 -13.53
C HIS A 156 -11.33 0.12 -15.01
N CYS A 157 -10.26 -0.51 -15.49
CA CYS A 157 -9.92 -0.56 -16.91
C CYS A 157 -9.41 -1.94 -17.38
N PRO A 158 -9.74 -2.38 -18.62
CA PRO A 158 -9.20 -3.62 -19.18
C PRO A 158 -7.72 -3.50 -19.60
N PRO A 159 -7.01 -4.60 -19.89
CA PRO A 159 -5.58 -4.57 -20.22
C PRO A 159 -5.25 -3.68 -21.43
N ARG A 160 -6.09 -3.64 -22.47
CA ARG A 160 -5.93 -2.73 -23.61
C ARG A 160 -5.91 -1.25 -23.23
N SER A 161 -6.60 -0.88 -22.16
CA SER A 161 -6.65 0.50 -21.65
C SER A 161 -5.35 0.86 -20.94
N ALA A 162 -4.81 -0.03 -20.11
CA ALA A 162 -3.47 0.12 -19.54
C ALA A 162 -2.40 0.17 -20.64
N GLY A 163 -2.52 -0.69 -21.66
CA GLY A 163 -1.63 -0.67 -22.84
C GLY A 163 -1.64 0.68 -23.56
N LYS A 164 -2.80 1.32 -23.70
CA LYS A 164 -2.85 2.66 -24.29
C LYS A 164 -2.10 3.69 -23.47
N ILE A 165 -2.16 3.61 -22.14
CA ILE A 165 -1.37 4.49 -21.26
C ILE A 165 0.13 4.22 -21.40
N PHE A 166 0.53 2.95 -21.46
CA PHE A 166 1.95 2.59 -21.67
C PHE A 166 2.49 3.05 -23.03
N ASP A 167 1.69 2.99 -24.08
CA ASP A 167 2.03 3.52 -25.41
C ASP A 167 2.25 5.05 -25.37
N LEU A 168 1.42 5.78 -24.62
CA LEU A 168 1.51 7.23 -24.48
C LEU A 168 2.64 7.70 -23.54
N THR A 169 3.06 6.87 -22.58
CA THR A 169 4.04 7.24 -21.54
C THR A 169 5.43 6.64 -21.77
N ARG A 170 5.52 5.57 -22.56
CA ARG A 170 6.75 4.85 -22.95
C ARG A 170 7.69 4.59 -21.75
N PRO A 171 7.23 3.90 -20.70
CA PRO A 171 8.11 3.52 -19.60
C PRO A 171 9.16 2.49 -20.05
N ARG A 172 10.30 2.40 -19.36
CA ARG A 172 11.30 1.35 -19.64
C ARG A 172 10.73 -0.05 -19.35
N LEU A 173 9.90 -0.17 -18.32
CA LEU A 173 9.10 -1.35 -18.04
C LEU A 173 7.69 -0.95 -17.60
N ALA A 174 6.69 -1.45 -18.32
CA ALA A 174 5.30 -1.41 -17.89
C ALA A 174 5.00 -2.59 -16.93
N VAL A 175 4.12 -2.37 -15.96
CA VAL A 175 3.66 -3.43 -15.05
C VAL A 175 2.15 -3.39 -14.93
N LEU A 176 1.50 -4.51 -15.22
CA LEU A 176 0.09 -4.70 -14.92
C LEU A 176 -0.07 -5.23 -13.50
N TYR A 177 -0.92 -4.58 -12.70
CA TYR A 177 -1.29 -5.00 -11.35
C TYR A 177 -2.82 -4.97 -11.17
N HIS A 178 -3.31 -5.41 -10.00
CA HIS A 178 -4.75 -5.48 -9.69
C HIS A 178 -5.53 -6.37 -10.67
N LEU A 179 -4.83 -7.40 -11.16
CA LEU A 179 -5.35 -8.45 -12.02
C LEU A 179 -5.78 -9.65 -11.17
N MET A 180 -6.90 -10.27 -11.53
CA MET A 180 -7.18 -11.62 -11.06
C MET A 180 -6.46 -12.59 -11.99
N LEU A 181 -5.39 -13.20 -11.48
CA LEU A 181 -4.58 -14.13 -12.26
C LEU A 181 -5.05 -15.56 -12.03
N SER A 182 -5.20 -16.29 -13.14
CA SER A 182 -5.29 -17.74 -13.20
C SER A 182 -4.64 -18.18 -14.51
N GLU A 183 -4.25 -19.45 -14.61
CA GLU A 183 -3.50 -19.97 -15.77
C GLU A 183 -4.20 -19.68 -17.10
N ASP A 184 -5.53 -19.80 -17.13
CA ASP A 184 -6.38 -19.56 -18.29
C ASP A 184 -6.57 -18.07 -18.64
N LEU A 185 -6.19 -17.14 -17.74
CA LEU A 185 -6.30 -15.70 -17.98
C LEU A 185 -5.00 -15.05 -18.46
N LEU A 186 -3.86 -15.71 -18.32
CA LEU A 186 -2.56 -15.14 -18.69
C LEU A 186 -2.53 -14.71 -20.17
N VAL A 187 -2.95 -15.61 -21.07
CA VAL A 187 -2.97 -15.33 -22.51
C VAL A 187 -4.02 -14.26 -22.86
N PRO A 188 -5.30 -14.36 -22.44
CA PRO A 188 -6.29 -13.31 -22.70
C PRO A 188 -5.89 -11.92 -22.22
N ILE A 189 -5.25 -11.81 -21.05
CA ILE A 189 -4.78 -10.52 -20.51
C ILE A 189 -3.70 -9.94 -21.42
N LEU A 190 -2.70 -10.76 -21.79
CA LEU A 190 -1.60 -10.31 -22.63
C LEU A 190 -2.07 -10.00 -24.06
N ASP A 191 -2.91 -10.82 -24.66
CA ASP A 191 -3.47 -10.59 -25.99
C ASP A 191 -4.25 -9.26 -26.03
N ASP A 192 -5.06 -8.98 -25.00
CA ASP A 192 -5.80 -7.72 -24.92
C ASP A 192 -4.87 -6.50 -24.78
N LEU A 193 -3.81 -6.62 -23.96
CA LEU A 193 -2.78 -5.59 -23.83
C LEU A 193 -2.05 -5.33 -25.15
N ARG A 194 -1.68 -6.39 -25.88
CA ARG A 194 -0.88 -6.29 -27.11
C ARG A 194 -1.58 -5.59 -28.26
N VAL A 195 -2.89 -5.39 -28.19
CA VAL A 195 -3.64 -4.54 -29.13
C VAL A 195 -3.15 -3.09 -29.11
N THR A 196 -2.69 -2.59 -27.97
CA THR A 196 -2.32 -1.17 -27.81
C THR A 196 -0.88 -0.95 -27.36
N TYR A 197 -0.16 -1.98 -26.91
CA TYR A 197 1.22 -1.84 -26.42
C TYR A 197 2.15 -2.99 -26.83
N ASP A 198 3.24 -2.64 -27.49
CA ASP A 198 4.27 -3.56 -27.98
C ASP A 198 5.55 -3.60 -27.11
N GLY A 199 5.66 -2.71 -26.12
CA GLY A 199 6.86 -2.59 -25.28
C GLY A 199 7.00 -3.66 -24.18
N PRO A 200 8.07 -3.58 -23.37
CA PRO A 200 8.30 -4.49 -22.25
C PRO A 200 7.21 -4.38 -21.19
N VAL A 201 6.64 -5.52 -20.79
CA VAL A 201 5.60 -5.59 -19.76
C VAL A 201 5.85 -6.75 -18.80
N ALA A 202 5.60 -6.52 -17.52
CA ALA A 202 5.50 -7.56 -16.49
C ALA A 202 4.06 -7.70 -16.00
N LEU A 203 3.64 -8.93 -15.71
CA LEU A 203 2.43 -9.21 -14.94
C LEU A 203 2.82 -9.32 -13.47
N ALA A 204 2.32 -8.41 -12.63
CA ALA A 204 2.61 -8.44 -11.20
C ALA A 204 2.00 -9.69 -10.56
N GLN A 205 2.81 -10.35 -9.73
CA GLN A 205 2.41 -11.45 -8.88
C GLN A 205 2.92 -11.16 -7.47
N ASP A 206 2.28 -11.77 -6.48
CA ASP A 206 2.79 -11.75 -5.12
C ASP A 206 4.26 -12.21 -5.10
N LEU A 207 5.07 -11.46 -4.35
CA LEU A 207 6.51 -11.65 -4.22
C LEU A 207 7.33 -11.36 -5.49
N MET A 208 6.77 -10.73 -6.52
CA MET A 208 7.55 -10.20 -7.64
C MET A 208 8.48 -9.09 -7.14
N VAL A 209 9.74 -9.14 -7.54
CA VAL A 209 10.78 -8.15 -7.23
C VAL A 209 11.33 -7.59 -8.53
N LEU A 210 11.44 -6.26 -8.60
CA LEU A 210 12.11 -5.56 -9.68
C LEU A 210 13.40 -4.92 -9.15
N ASN A 211 14.54 -5.34 -9.66
CA ASN A 211 15.81 -4.65 -9.46
C ASN A 211 15.99 -3.62 -10.58
N VAL A 212 15.87 -2.33 -10.26
CA VAL A 212 15.94 -1.22 -11.23
C VAL A 212 17.31 -0.56 -11.14
N THR A 213 18.02 -0.50 -12.26
CA THR A 213 19.28 0.24 -12.44
C THR A 213 19.17 1.12 -13.67
N LYS A 214 20.12 2.06 -13.84
CA LYS A 214 20.16 2.92 -15.05
C LYS A 214 20.27 2.10 -16.34
N ASP A 215 20.97 0.97 -16.29
CA ASP A 215 21.25 0.16 -17.50
C ASP A 215 20.22 -0.94 -17.72
N ARG A 216 19.71 -1.57 -16.64
CA ARG A 216 18.79 -2.72 -16.74
C ARG A 216 17.72 -2.74 -15.66
N ILE A 217 16.60 -3.39 -15.99
CA ILE A 217 15.55 -3.77 -15.04
C ILE A 217 15.45 -5.29 -15.04
N THR A 218 15.57 -5.91 -13.86
CA THR A 218 15.53 -7.37 -13.71
C THR A 218 14.34 -7.78 -12.87
N GLN A 219 13.43 -8.56 -13.44
CA GLN A 219 12.31 -9.17 -12.74
C GLN A 219 12.73 -10.50 -12.10
N ARG A 220 12.35 -10.70 -10.83
CA ARG A 220 12.59 -11.90 -10.03
C ARG A 220 11.36 -12.24 -9.19
N LYS A 221 11.34 -13.43 -8.60
CA LYS A 221 10.39 -13.82 -7.56
C LYS A 221 11.13 -14.05 -6.25
N ALA A 222 10.71 -13.41 -5.18
CA ALA A 222 11.26 -13.66 -3.85
C ALA A 222 10.78 -15.03 -3.35
N VAL A 223 11.71 -15.77 -2.74
CA VAL A 223 11.41 -17.01 -2.01
C VAL A 223 11.57 -16.69 -0.54
N LEU A 224 10.47 -16.77 0.19
CA LEU A 224 10.40 -16.41 1.61
C LEU A 224 10.07 -17.65 2.45
N PRO A 225 10.49 -17.69 3.73
CA PRO A 225 10.03 -18.73 4.63
C PRO A 225 8.55 -18.53 4.98
N ASP A 226 7.76 -19.59 4.90
CA ASP A 226 6.32 -19.56 5.24
C ASP A 226 6.07 -19.21 6.71
N LEU A 227 7.02 -19.58 7.59
CA LEU A 227 6.98 -19.34 9.03
C LEU A 227 7.94 -18.21 9.43
N ALA A 228 7.74 -17.04 8.83
CA ALA A 228 8.61 -15.88 9.05
C ALA A 228 8.52 -15.33 10.48
N TRP A 229 9.67 -14.91 11.01
CA TRP A 229 9.78 -14.15 12.26
C TRP A 229 10.20 -12.71 11.97
N PRO A 230 9.80 -11.73 12.81
CA PRO A 230 10.28 -10.36 12.67
C PRO A 230 11.81 -10.31 12.75
N ALA A 231 12.44 -9.70 11.76
CA ALA A 231 13.87 -9.44 11.80
C ALA A 231 14.18 -8.35 12.84
N PRO A 232 15.31 -8.45 13.57
CA PRO A 232 15.77 -7.35 14.41
C PRO A 232 16.01 -6.11 13.54
N ALA A 233 15.70 -4.92 14.06
CA ALA A 233 16.03 -3.67 13.38
C ALA A 233 17.55 -3.60 13.12
N HIS A 234 17.96 -3.11 11.94
CA HIS A 234 19.38 -2.94 11.60
C HIS A 234 20.15 -2.06 12.59
N HIS A 235 19.44 -1.17 13.29
CA HIS A 235 19.96 -0.30 14.34
C HIS A 235 19.64 -0.79 15.76
N ALA A 236 19.20 -2.04 15.96
CA ALA A 236 18.81 -2.54 17.28
C ALA A 236 19.93 -2.48 18.34
N ALA A 237 21.19 -2.37 17.92
CA ALA A 237 22.36 -2.20 18.79
C ALA A 237 22.79 -0.73 18.98
N THR A 238 22.33 0.21 18.13
CA THR A 238 22.78 1.61 18.12
C THR A 238 21.68 2.60 18.51
N ASP A 239 20.42 2.27 18.23
CA ASP A 239 19.27 3.06 18.66
C ASP A 239 18.89 2.61 20.07
N THR A 240 19.12 3.48 21.05
CA THR A 240 18.62 3.28 22.41
C THR A 240 17.10 3.29 22.37
N ARG A 241 16.50 2.10 22.50
CA ARG A 241 15.05 2.00 22.65
C ARG A 241 14.62 2.90 23.83
N PRO A 242 13.56 3.70 23.67
CA PRO A 242 13.03 4.45 24.80
C PRO A 242 12.63 3.46 25.91
N PRO A 243 12.88 3.80 27.19
CA PRO A 243 12.51 2.93 28.30
C PRO A 243 10.99 2.77 28.37
N MET A 244 10.54 1.69 29.02
CA MET A 244 9.12 1.53 29.34
C MET A 244 8.70 2.69 30.24
N ASN A 245 7.44 3.08 30.14
CA ASN A 245 6.85 4.02 31.06
C ASN A 245 5.83 3.27 31.94
N PRO A 246 6.22 2.81 33.14
CA PRO A 246 5.35 2.02 34.01
C PRO A 246 4.08 2.77 34.42
N ASN A 247 4.12 4.11 34.45
CA ASN A 247 2.95 4.93 34.79
C ASN A 247 1.85 4.90 33.73
N LYS A 248 2.14 4.35 32.54
CA LYS A 248 1.17 4.15 31.47
C LYS A 248 0.69 2.70 31.37
N LEU A 249 1.09 1.84 32.31
CA LEU A 249 0.68 0.43 32.32
C LEU A 249 -0.84 0.32 32.43
N ALA A 250 -1.48 -0.31 31.45
CA ALA A 250 -2.90 -0.64 31.53
C ALA A 250 -3.10 -1.73 32.59
N THR A 251 -4.02 -1.50 33.53
CA THR A 251 -4.33 -2.44 34.61
C THR A 251 -5.71 -3.05 34.43
N LEU A 252 -5.80 -4.36 34.65
CA LEU A 252 -7.09 -5.05 34.74
C LEU A 252 -7.89 -4.53 35.95
N SER A 253 -9.21 -4.66 35.88
CA SER A 253 -10.09 -4.39 37.03
C SER A 253 -9.82 -5.39 38.16
N PRO A 254 -10.10 -5.03 39.43
CA PRO A 254 -9.86 -5.93 40.56
C PRO A 254 -10.50 -7.32 40.40
N PHE A 255 -11.74 -7.40 39.92
CA PHE A 255 -12.41 -8.69 39.74
C PHE A 255 -11.73 -9.60 38.70
N LEU A 256 -11.02 -9.03 37.72
CA LEU A 256 -10.25 -9.79 36.74
C LEU A 256 -8.89 -10.21 37.30
N GLN A 257 -8.26 -9.35 38.10
CA GLN A 257 -7.02 -9.67 38.80
C GLN A 257 -7.23 -10.80 39.82
N GLU A 258 -8.33 -10.75 40.59
CA GLU A 258 -8.71 -11.80 41.54
C GLU A 258 -9.01 -13.15 40.88
N ALA A 259 -9.35 -13.15 39.59
CA ALA A 259 -9.60 -14.35 38.81
C ALA A 259 -8.31 -14.98 38.22
N GLU A 260 -7.16 -14.33 38.36
CA GLU A 260 -5.87 -14.88 37.89
C GLU A 260 -5.49 -16.13 38.71
N ILE A 261 -5.18 -17.22 38.00
CA ILE A 261 -4.70 -18.45 38.63
C ILE A 261 -3.17 -18.42 38.58
N PRO A 262 -2.47 -18.30 39.73
CA PRO A 262 -1.02 -18.32 39.76
C PRO A 262 -0.50 -19.70 39.31
N VAL A 263 0.54 -19.69 38.48
CA VAL A 263 1.21 -20.91 38.02
C VAL A 263 2.59 -20.97 38.67
N GLU A 264 2.83 -22.00 39.48
CA GLU A 264 4.10 -22.18 40.18
C GLU A 264 5.28 -22.18 39.19
N GLY A 265 6.27 -21.32 39.44
CA GLY A 265 7.45 -21.17 38.60
C GLY A 265 7.28 -20.27 37.36
N VAL A 266 6.11 -19.64 37.17
CA VAL A 266 5.87 -18.69 36.07
C VAL A 266 5.66 -17.28 36.64
N ASP A 267 6.45 -16.34 36.14
CA ASP A 267 6.29 -14.92 36.44
C ASP A 267 5.23 -14.32 35.51
N THR A 268 4.13 -13.84 36.09
CA THR A 268 3.01 -13.24 35.35
C THR A 268 2.93 -11.72 35.53
N GLU A 269 3.80 -11.13 36.36
CA GLU A 269 3.80 -9.69 36.60
C GLU A 269 4.51 -8.92 35.48
N ILE A 270 3.89 -7.81 35.05
CA ILE A 270 4.53 -6.90 34.10
C ILE A 270 5.54 -6.04 34.86
N LYS A 271 6.82 -6.31 34.65
CA LYS A 271 7.92 -5.54 35.24
C LYS A 271 8.12 -4.23 34.50
N GLY A 272 8.16 -3.13 35.26
CA GLY A 272 8.43 -1.78 34.76
C GLY A 272 9.90 -1.51 34.46
#